data_AF-A0A2R8AQ45-F1
#
_entry.id   AF-A0A2R8AQ45-F1
#
_cell.length_a   1.000
_cell.length_b   1.000
_cell.length_c   1.000
_cell.angle_alpha   90.00
_cell.angle_beta   90.00
_cell.angle_gamma   90.00
#
_symmetry.space_group_name_H-M   'P 1'
#
loop_
_entity.id
_entity.type
_entity.pdbx_description
1 polymer ?
#
loop_
_entity_poly.entity_id
_entity_poly.type
_entity_poly.pdbx_seq_one_letter_code
_entity_poly.pdbx_strand_id
1 'polypeptide(L)'
;MTAVFRATLGLCLCMATPLFAEVDLAAYNTCIEAQIAANQPAAQCMQQQHAFCDSYPADDAPAAATLCYIEAKDTWSGGIAARLDAIRAKGNEKITAIAGIEVKYDLLANLLQCDRIEELAGLSDLPAEAITLQKARCQAAAAGLALTKLAIQMRGQE
;
A
#
# COMPACT_ATOMS: atom_id res chain seq x y z
N MET A 1 40.89 34.41 41.55
CA MET A 1 39.69 34.53 40.71
C MET A 1 39.66 33.33 39.78
N THR A 2 38.97 32.25 40.17
CA THR A 2 38.84 31.01 39.40
C THR A 2 37.40 30.89 38.95
N ALA A 3 37.17 31.08 37.64
CA ALA A 3 35.86 30.98 37.02
C ALA A 3 35.53 29.51 36.75
N VAL A 4 34.46 29.03 37.37
CA VAL A 4 33.89 27.69 37.17
C VAL A 4 32.99 27.75 35.93
N PHE A 5 33.42 27.12 34.83
CA PHE A 5 32.60 26.91 33.64
C PHE A 5 31.57 25.80 33.90
N ARG A 6 30.29 26.17 34.02
CA ARG A 6 29.16 25.23 34.00
C ARG A 6 28.85 24.88 32.54
N ALA A 7 29.22 23.67 32.13
CA ALA A 7 28.77 23.06 30.88
C ALA A 7 27.37 22.46 31.09
N THR A 8 26.33 23.16 30.63
CA THR A 8 24.97 22.62 30.52
C THR A 8 24.89 21.78 29.25
N LEU A 9 24.93 20.46 29.41
CA LEU A 9 24.66 19.48 28.35
C LEU A 9 23.14 19.50 28.07
N GLY A 10 22.73 20.23 27.04
CA GLY A 10 21.36 20.19 26.52
C GLY A 10 21.14 18.89 25.74
N LEU A 11 20.51 17.92 26.40
CA LEU A 11 20.08 16.65 25.80
C LEU A 11 18.99 16.96 24.75
N CYS A 12 19.37 17.05 23.49
CA CYS A 12 18.44 17.18 22.37
C CYS A 12 17.75 15.81 22.16
N LEU A 13 16.56 15.66 22.74
CA LEU A 13 15.67 14.54 22.46
C LEU A 13 15.20 14.66 21.00
N CYS A 14 15.93 14.05 20.07
CA CYS A 14 15.40 13.77 18.74
C CYS A 14 14.19 12.85 18.92
N MET A 15 12.98 13.39 18.86
CA MET A 15 11.80 12.59 18.59
C MET A 15 11.96 12.03 17.17
N ALA A 16 12.63 10.87 17.07
CA ALA A 16 12.51 10.03 15.90
C ALA A 16 11.05 9.59 15.86
N THR A 17 10.24 10.29 15.07
CA THR A 17 8.98 9.71 14.60
C THR A 17 9.34 8.34 14.06
N PRO A 18 8.69 7.26 14.52
CA PRO A 18 8.98 5.95 13.98
C PRO A 18 8.67 6.04 12.48
N LEU A 19 9.71 5.85 11.68
CA LEU A 19 9.62 5.86 10.23
C LEU A 19 9.05 4.51 9.81
N PHE A 20 7.82 4.23 10.24
CA PHE A 20 6.98 3.26 9.57
C PHE A 20 6.64 3.92 8.24
N ALA A 21 7.45 3.68 7.21
CA ALA A 21 7.11 4.09 5.86
C ALA A 21 5.99 3.17 5.37
N GLU A 22 4.82 3.40 5.96
CA GLU A 22 3.51 3.00 5.49
C GLU A 22 3.32 3.58 4.08
N VAL A 23 2.52 2.91 3.25
CA VAL A 23 2.17 3.40 1.91
C VAL A 23 1.75 4.87 1.98
N ASP A 24 2.44 5.75 1.24
CA ASP A 24 2.10 7.18 1.20
C ASP A 24 0.94 7.39 0.21
N LEU A 25 -0.28 7.40 0.74
CA LEU A 25 -1.49 7.61 -0.06
C LEU A 25 -1.53 9.00 -0.72
N ALA A 26 -0.88 10.02 -0.15
CA ALA A 26 -0.84 11.36 -0.73
C ALA A 26 0.11 11.43 -1.94
N ALA A 27 1.32 10.88 -1.80
CA ALA A 27 2.25 10.73 -2.92
C ALA A 27 1.68 9.82 -4.02
N TYR A 28 1.03 8.72 -3.64
CA TYR A 28 0.30 7.84 -4.54
C TYR A 28 -0.79 8.57 -5.34
N ASN A 29 -1.66 9.33 -4.66
CA ASN A 29 -2.73 10.09 -5.32
C ASN A 29 -2.14 11.12 -6.30
N THR A 30 -1.09 11.82 -5.89
CA THR A 30 -0.36 12.79 -6.74
C THR A 30 0.20 12.10 -7.99
N CYS A 31 0.80 10.92 -7.84
CA CYS A 31 1.29 10.13 -8.96
C CYS A 31 0.14 9.73 -9.90
N ILE A 32 -0.98 9.23 -9.36
CA ILE A 32 -2.14 8.83 -10.17
C ILE A 32 -2.65 10.00 -11.01
N GLU A 33 -2.86 11.17 -10.40
CA GLU A 33 -3.32 12.36 -11.10
C GLU A 33 -2.38 12.74 -12.25
N ALA A 34 -1.07 12.68 -12.02
CA ALA A 34 -0.06 12.93 -13.04
C ALA A 34 -0.10 11.90 -14.19
N GLN A 35 -0.17 10.59 -13.88
CA GLN A 35 -0.26 9.54 -14.91
C GLN A 35 -1.53 9.68 -15.75
N ILE A 36 -2.65 9.94 -15.07
CA ILE A 36 -3.94 10.15 -15.72
C ILE A 36 -3.90 11.37 -16.64
N ALA A 37 -3.35 12.50 -16.19
CA ALA A 37 -3.22 13.71 -17.00
C ALA A 37 -2.32 13.50 -18.23
N ALA A 38 -1.29 12.64 -18.10
CA ALA A 38 -0.39 12.26 -19.17
C ALA A 38 -0.92 11.13 -20.08
N ASN A 39 -2.12 10.60 -19.82
CA ASN A 39 -2.68 9.41 -20.48
C ASN A 39 -1.71 8.20 -20.44
N GLN A 40 -1.10 7.98 -19.29
CA GLN A 40 -0.14 6.90 -19.02
C GLN A 40 -0.72 5.88 -18.02
N PRO A 41 -0.18 4.65 -17.96
CA PRO A 41 -0.62 3.64 -17.00
C PRO A 41 -0.38 4.08 -15.54
N ALA A 42 -1.45 4.13 -14.74
CA ALA A 42 -1.38 4.53 -13.33
C ALA A 42 -0.98 3.39 -12.37
N ALA A 43 -0.97 2.13 -12.83
CA ALA A 43 -0.61 0.97 -12.00
C ALA A 43 0.81 1.07 -11.42
N GLN A 44 1.72 1.79 -12.09
CA GLN A 44 3.08 2.01 -11.61
C GLN A 44 3.15 2.85 -10.33
N CYS A 45 2.15 3.71 -10.07
CA CYS A 45 2.10 4.53 -8.86
C CYS A 45 1.97 3.66 -7.60
N MET A 46 1.23 2.56 -7.69
CA MET A 46 1.16 1.59 -6.60
C MET A 46 2.49 0.86 -6.41
N GLN A 47 3.13 0.43 -7.51
CA GLN A 47 4.41 -0.29 -7.46
C GLN A 47 5.51 0.55 -6.83
N GLN A 48 5.52 1.87 -7.06
CA GLN A 48 6.47 2.79 -6.43
C GLN A 48 6.34 2.79 -4.90
N GLN A 49 5.13 2.62 -4.35
CA GLN A 49 4.92 2.55 -2.91
C GLN A 49 5.40 1.22 -2.32
N HIS A 50 5.44 0.15 -3.12
CA HIS A 50 5.97 -1.15 -2.69
C HIS A 50 7.50 -1.19 -2.64
N ALA A 51 8.19 -0.23 -3.26
CA ALA A 51 9.65 -0.16 -3.26
C ALA A 51 10.25 -0.09 -1.85
N PHE A 52 9.50 0.46 -0.87
CA PHE A 52 9.91 0.42 0.53
C PHE A 52 9.92 -1.02 1.08
N CYS A 53 8.87 -1.80 0.85
CA CYS A 53 8.84 -3.20 1.26
C CYS A 53 9.88 -4.05 0.51
N ASP A 54 10.17 -3.72 -0.75
CA ASP A 54 11.26 -4.33 -1.53
C ASP A 54 12.66 -3.99 -0.98
N SER A 55 12.80 -2.98 -0.11
CA SER A 55 14.09 -2.63 0.50
C SER A 55 14.54 -3.60 1.59
N TYR A 56 13.62 -4.41 2.13
CA TYR A 56 13.94 -5.51 3.03
C TYR A 56 14.43 -6.70 2.20
N PRO A 57 15.70 -7.15 2.36
CA PRO A 57 16.21 -8.25 1.56
C PRO A 57 15.40 -9.53 1.83
N ALA A 58 14.88 -10.15 0.77
CA ALA A 58 14.01 -11.33 0.87
C ALA A 58 14.73 -12.54 1.50
N ASP A 59 16.05 -12.65 1.31
CA ASP A 59 16.84 -13.78 1.82
C ASP A 59 17.29 -13.58 3.27
N ASP A 60 17.50 -12.33 3.69
CA ASP A 60 18.03 -12.00 5.02
C ASP A 60 16.93 -11.62 6.02
N ALA A 61 15.84 -11.03 5.54
CA ALA A 61 14.76 -10.48 6.37
C ALA A 61 13.34 -10.74 5.79
N PRO A 62 13.00 -11.98 5.38
CA PRO A 62 11.70 -12.28 4.77
C PRO A 62 10.50 -11.95 5.67
N ALA A 63 10.65 -12.10 6.98
CA ALA A 63 9.59 -11.79 7.94
C ALA A 63 9.29 -10.28 8.00
N ALA A 64 10.32 -9.44 7.95
CA ALA A 64 10.15 -7.98 7.95
C ALA A 64 9.52 -7.51 6.63
N ALA A 65 9.98 -8.04 5.49
CA ALA A 65 9.36 -7.77 4.19
C ALA A 65 7.89 -8.21 4.16
N THR A 66 7.59 -9.39 4.72
CA THR A 66 6.22 -9.93 4.80
C THR A 66 5.31 -9.01 5.62
N LEU A 67 5.77 -8.58 6.80
CA LEU A 67 5.02 -7.66 7.65
C LEU A 67 4.75 -6.33 6.93
N CYS A 68 5.76 -5.76 6.26
CA CYS A 68 5.60 -4.55 5.48
C CYS A 68 4.50 -4.68 4.42
N TYR A 69 4.45 -5.79 3.68
CA TYR A 69 3.39 -6.00 2.68
C TYR A 69 2.00 -6.22 3.29
N ILE A 70 1.91 -6.83 4.48
CA ILE A 70 0.64 -6.94 5.20
C ILE A 70 0.13 -5.55 5.59
N GLU A 71 0.99 -4.71 6.15
CA GLU A 71 0.64 -3.33 6.51
C GLU A 71 0.28 -2.48 5.27
N ALA A 72 1.01 -2.67 4.17
CA ALA A 72 0.69 -2.03 2.90
C ALA A 72 -0.70 -2.42 2.40
N LYS A 73 -1.06 -3.71 2.46
CA LYS A 73 -2.41 -4.20 2.11
C LYS A 73 -3.50 -3.54 2.96
N ASP A 74 -3.27 -3.41 4.26
CA ASP A 74 -4.22 -2.76 5.16
C ASP A 74 -4.37 -1.27 4.84
N THR A 75 -3.26 -0.59 4.54
CA THR A 75 -3.26 0.81 4.08
C THR A 75 -4.07 0.99 2.79
N TRP A 76 -3.85 0.12 1.80
CA TRP A 76 -4.62 0.13 0.54
C TRP A 76 -6.11 -0.11 0.78
N SER A 77 -6.44 -1.04 1.67
CA SER A 77 -7.83 -1.35 2.04
C SER A 77 -8.50 -0.16 2.73
N GLY A 78 -7.76 0.55 3.60
CA GLY A 78 -8.19 1.82 4.17
C GLY A 78 -8.44 2.90 3.10
N GLY A 79 -7.54 3.01 2.12
CA GLY A 79 -7.70 3.91 0.97
C GLY A 79 -8.95 3.61 0.14
N ILE A 80 -9.27 2.34 -0.09
CA ILE A 80 -10.51 1.91 -0.76
C ILE A 80 -11.74 2.39 0.03
N ALA A 81 -11.77 2.11 1.34
CA ALA A 81 -12.88 2.51 2.20
C ALA A 81 -13.08 4.03 2.19
N ALA A 82 -12.00 4.79 2.38
CA ALA A 82 -12.03 6.26 2.35
C ALA A 82 -12.54 6.80 1.00
N ARG A 83 -12.15 6.19 -0.12
CA ARG A 83 -12.62 6.60 -1.45
C ARG A 83 -14.11 6.30 -1.64
N LEU A 84 -14.59 5.14 -1.21
CA LEU A 84 -16.02 4.79 -1.26
C LEU A 84 -16.86 5.74 -0.39
N ASP A 85 -16.37 6.11 0.80
CA ASP A 85 -17.02 7.08 1.66
C ASP A 85 -17.04 8.49 1.04
N ALA A 86 -15.95 8.91 0.39
CA ALA A 86 -15.92 10.17 -0.36
C ALA A 86 -16.94 10.20 -1.52
N ILE A 87 -17.10 9.09 -2.25
CA ILE A 87 -18.12 8.95 -3.29
C ILE A 87 -19.52 9.02 -2.68
N ARG A 88 -19.74 8.33 -1.55
CA ARG A 88 -21.03 8.36 -0.82
C ARG A 88 -21.40 9.77 -0.38
N ALA A 89 -20.43 10.52 0.14
CA ALA A 89 -20.63 11.89 0.62
C ALA A 89 -21.09 12.87 -0.48
N LYS A 90 -20.81 12.57 -1.76
CA LYS A 90 -21.30 13.35 -2.91
C LYS A 90 -22.78 13.07 -3.26
N GLY A 91 -23.47 12.23 -2.49
CA GLY A 91 -24.92 12.01 -2.59
C GLY A 91 -25.36 11.05 -3.69
N ASN A 92 -24.46 10.19 -4.18
CA ASN A 92 -24.77 9.27 -5.27
C ASN A 92 -24.80 7.81 -4.84
N GLU A 93 -25.81 7.44 -4.04
CA GLU A 93 -25.92 6.10 -3.44
C GLU A 93 -25.85 4.97 -4.46
N LYS A 94 -26.48 5.14 -5.62
CA LYS A 94 -26.46 4.13 -6.70
C LYS A 94 -25.04 3.91 -7.22
N ILE A 95 -24.30 5.00 -7.43
CA ILE A 95 -22.92 4.93 -7.91
C ILE A 95 -21.98 4.39 -6.83
N THR A 96 -22.15 4.79 -5.57
CA THR A 96 -21.41 4.19 -4.46
C THR A 96 -21.63 2.69 -4.38
N ALA A 97 -22.89 2.23 -4.55
CA ALA A 97 -23.20 0.81 -4.55
C ALA A 97 -22.54 0.07 -5.72
N ILE A 98 -22.59 0.63 -6.93
CA ILE A 98 -21.92 0.06 -8.11
C ILE A 98 -20.40 -0.02 -7.86
N ALA A 99 -19.77 1.09 -7.46
CA ALA A 99 -18.33 1.14 -7.20
C ALA A 99 -17.91 0.15 -6.10
N GLY A 100 -18.70 0.02 -5.03
CA GLY A 100 -18.47 -0.96 -3.97
C GLY A 100 -18.58 -2.40 -4.46
N ILE A 101 -19.55 -2.71 -5.32
CA ILE A 101 -19.69 -4.03 -5.94
C ILE A 101 -18.49 -4.33 -6.85
N GLU A 102 -18.14 -3.40 -7.75
CA GLU A 102 -17.02 -3.58 -8.69
C GLU A 102 -15.70 -3.82 -7.94
N VAL A 103 -15.36 -2.97 -6.98
CA VAL A 103 -14.14 -3.12 -6.17
C VAL A 103 -14.12 -4.43 -5.39
N LYS A 104 -15.25 -4.83 -4.81
CA LYS A 104 -15.34 -6.10 -4.08
C LYS A 104 -15.01 -7.29 -4.99
N TYR A 105 -15.61 -7.35 -6.18
CA TYR A 105 -15.39 -8.49 -7.08
C TYR A 105 -14.03 -8.44 -7.77
N ASP A 106 -13.51 -7.25 -8.09
CA ASP A 106 -12.14 -7.10 -8.59
C ASP A 106 -11.12 -7.58 -7.55
N LEU A 107 -11.30 -7.19 -6.29
CA LEU A 107 -10.42 -7.61 -5.21
C LEU A 107 -10.48 -9.14 -5.02
N LEU A 108 -11.68 -9.72 -4.98
CA LEU A 108 -11.85 -11.18 -4.88
C LEU A 108 -11.18 -11.93 -6.03
N ALA A 109 -11.34 -11.44 -7.27
CA ALA A 109 -10.71 -12.06 -8.44
C ALA A 109 -9.18 -12.02 -8.35
N ASN A 110 -8.61 -10.90 -7.91
CA ASN A 110 -7.16 -10.77 -7.75
C ASN A 110 -6.63 -11.62 -6.58
N LEU A 111 -7.35 -11.67 -5.45
CA LEU A 111 -6.98 -12.50 -4.30
C LEU A 111 -6.99 -13.99 -4.67
N LEU A 112 -7.97 -14.43 -5.47
CA LEU A 112 -8.01 -15.80 -5.98
C LEU A 112 -6.78 -16.13 -6.84
N GLN A 113 -6.24 -15.16 -7.59
CA GLN A 113 -4.97 -15.37 -8.30
C GLN A 113 -3.78 -15.46 -7.34
N CYS A 114 -3.78 -14.71 -6.24
CA CYS A 114 -2.75 -14.83 -5.22
C CYS A 114 -2.77 -16.20 -4.55
N ASP A 115 -3.95 -16.74 -4.23
CA ASP A 115 -4.10 -18.09 -3.69
C ASP A 115 -3.64 -19.13 -4.71
N ARG A 116 -4.00 -18.98 -5.99
CA ARG A 116 -3.49 -19.85 -7.05
C ARG A 116 -1.96 -19.85 -7.13
N ILE A 117 -1.32 -18.69 -6.98
CA ILE A 117 0.15 -18.57 -7.01
C ILE A 117 0.76 -19.27 -5.80
N GLU A 118 0.20 -19.10 -4.59
CA GLU A 118 0.65 -19.80 -3.38
C GLU A 118 0.56 -21.32 -3.54
N GLU A 119 -0.58 -21.84 -3.99
CA GLU A 119 -0.79 -23.28 -4.21
C GLU A 119 0.22 -23.86 -5.20
N LEU A 120 0.51 -23.12 -6.29
CA LEU A 120 1.55 -23.52 -7.25
C LEU A 120 2.96 -23.44 -6.66
N ALA A 121 3.24 -22.43 -5.84
CA ALA A 121 4.54 -22.28 -5.18
C ALA A 121 4.78 -23.38 -4.12
N GLY A 122 3.72 -23.89 -3.48
CA GLY A 122 3.79 -25.05 -2.58
C GLY A 122 4.24 -26.35 -3.25
N LEU A 123 4.23 -26.41 -4.59
CA LEU A 123 4.75 -27.53 -5.38
C LEU A 123 6.21 -27.35 -5.82
N SER A 124 6.85 -26.24 -5.43
CA SER A 124 8.23 -25.91 -5.79
C SER A 124 9.20 -26.16 -4.63
N ASP A 125 10.50 -26.05 -4.88
CA ASP A 125 11.55 -26.15 -3.86
C ASP A 125 11.76 -24.83 -3.08
N LEU A 126 10.81 -23.89 -3.16
CA LEU A 126 10.90 -22.62 -2.44
C LEU A 126 10.72 -22.82 -0.93
N PRO A 127 11.46 -22.08 -0.09
CA PRO A 127 11.23 -22.09 1.35
C PRO A 127 9.86 -21.48 1.68
N ALA A 128 9.24 -21.96 2.76
CA ALA A 128 7.89 -21.55 3.16
C ALA A 128 7.78 -20.02 3.42
N GLU A 129 8.85 -19.41 3.90
CA GLU A 129 8.97 -17.98 4.13
C GLU A 129 8.90 -17.18 2.82
N ALA A 130 9.52 -17.69 1.75
CA ALA A 130 9.46 -17.06 0.43
C ALA A 130 8.06 -17.15 -0.18
N ILE A 131 7.37 -18.29 -0.01
CA ILE A 131 5.98 -18.47 -0.44
C ILE A 131 5.06 -17.49 0.31
N THR A 132 5.24 -17.37 1.63
CA THR A 132 4.49 -16.46 2.48
C THR A 132 4.70 -15.00 2.07
N LEU A 133 5.95 -14.60 1.84
CA LEU A 133 6.30 -13.26 1.35
C LEU A 133 5.67 -12.99 -0.02
N GLN A 134 5.75 -13.94 -0.96
CA GLN A 134 5.17 -13.81 -2.28
C GLN A 134 3.65 -13.61 -2.23
N LYS A 135 2.97 -14.36 -1.35
CA LYS A 135 1.53 -14.18 -1.11
C LYS A 135 1.21 -12.80 -0.55
N ALA A 136 1.93 -12.37 0.49
CA ALA A 136 1.72 -11.05 1.09
C ALA A 136 1.89 -9.92 0.06
N ARG A 137 2.97 -9.98 -0.75
CA ARG A 137 3.21 -9.05 -1.86
C ARG A 137 2.07 -9.05 -2.88
N CYS A 138 1.59 -10.23 -3.28
CA CYS A 138 0.48 -10.34 -4.22
C CYS A 138 -0.80 -9.72 -3.66
N GLN A 139 -1.15 -10.00 -2.39
CA GLN A 139 -2.35 -9.44 -1.77
C GLN A 139 -2.29 -7.92 -1.62
N ALA A 140 -1.12 -7.37 -1.25
CA ALA A 140 -0.90 -5.93 -1.22
C ALA A 140 -1.08 -5.30 -2.61
N ALA A 141 -0.56 -5.94 -3.65
CA ALA A 141 -0.70 -5.47 -5.03
C ALA A 141 -2.17 -5.55 -5.50
N ALA A 142 -2.88 -6.61 -5.14
CA ALA A 142 -4.31 -6.77 -5.45
C ALA A 142 -5.14 -5.62 -4.87
N ALA A 143 -4.91 -5.26 -3.60
CA ALA A 143 -5.58 -4.15 -2.94
C ALA A 143 -5.21 -2.80 -3.58
N GLY A 144 -3.93 -2.53 -3.80
CA GLY A 144 -3.48 -1.28 -4.41
C GLY A 144 -3.94 -1.10 -5.87
N LEU A 145 -4.02 -2.18 -6.66
CA LEU A 145 -4.60 -2.14 -8.01
C LEU A 145 -6.10 -1.88 -7.98
N ALA A 146 -6.84 -2.46 -7.03
CA ALA A 146 -8.26 -2.20 -6.86
C ALA A 146 -8.54 -0.72 -6.53
N LEU A 147 -7.75 -0.12 -5.62
CA LEU A 147 -7.82 1.32 -5.36
C LEU A 147 -7.50 2.16 -6.60
N THR A 148 -6.47 1.77 -7.35
CA THR A 148 -6.05 2.48 -8.57
C THR A 148 -7.16 2.48 -9.61
N LYS A 149 -7.81 1.33 -9.82
CA LYS A 149 -8.95 1.20 -10.73
C LYS A 149 -10.13 2.04 -10.27
N LEU A 150 -10.48 2.00 -8.98
CA LEU A 150 -11.53 2.82 -8.39
C LEU A 150 -11.28 4.32 -8.61
N ALA A 151 -10.04 4.78 -8.37
CA ALA A 151 -9.67 6.18 -8.57
C ALA A 151 -9.82 6.63 -10.04
N ILE A 152 -9.45 5.77 -10.99
CA ILE A 152 -9.59 6.07 -12.43
C ILE A 152 -11.07 6.10 -12.86
N GLN A 153 -11.83 5.07 -12.50
CA GLN A 153 -13.25 4.94 -12.90
C GLN A 153 -14.10 6.10 -12.40
N MET A 154 -13.80 6.60 -11.21
CA MET A 154 -14.65 7.58 -10.52
C MET A 154 -14.30 9.04 -10.81
N ARG A 155 -13.22 9.32 -11.57
CA ARG A 155 -12.77 10.68 -11.92
C ARG A 155 -13.84 11.55 -12.58
N GLY A 156 -14.74 10.96 -13.37
CA GLY A 156 -15.81 11.69 -14.06
C GLY A 156 -17.03 12.00 -13.18
N GLN A 157 -17.00 11.61 -11.91
CA GLN A 157 -18.12 11.70 -10.97
C GLN A 157 -17.73 12.50 -9.72
N GLU A 158 -16.64 13.26 -9.84
CA GLU A 158 -16.09 14.10 -8.79
C GLU A 158 -16.57 15.54 -8.81
#